data_AF-A0A9W4X3S4-F1
#
_entry.id   AF-A0A9W4X3S4-F1
#
_cell.length_a   1.000
_cell.length_b   1.000
_cell.length_c   1.000
_cell.angle_alpha   90.00
_cell.angle_beta   90.00
_cell.angle_gamma   90.00
#
_symmetry.space_group_name_H-M   'P 1'
#
loop_
_entity.id
_entity.type
_entity.pdbx_description
1 polymer ?
#
loop_
_entity_poly.entity_id
_entity_poly.type
_entity_poly.pdbx_seq_one_letter_code
_entity_poly.pdbx_strand_id
1 'polypeptide(L)' 'TIDAARELIRLRRENHDDFEFVPNNCHERIWRTISNQLFLNRGFTASSSQCRRKWYSLKYG' A
#
# COMPACT_ATOMS: atom_id res chain seq x y z
N THR A 1 2.43 5.59 -11.93
CA THR A 1 3.77 5.72 -12.54
C THR A 1 4.71 4.67 -11.96
N ILE A 2 5.89 4.45 -12.55
CA ILE A 2 6.88 3.48 -12.03
C ILE A 2 7.33 3.87 -10.61
N ASP A 3 7.56 5.16 -10.36
CA ASP A 3 8.03 5.63 -9.05
C ASP A 3 6.96 5.49 -7.96
N ALA A 4 5.69 5.70 -8.28
CA ALA A 4 4.60 5.41 -7.34
C ALA A 4 4.48 3.91 -7.03
N ALA A 5 4.76 3.02 -7.99
CA ALA A 5 4.76 1.59 -7.75
C ALA A 5 5.95 1.14 -6.88
N ARG A 6 7.14 1.70 -7.10
CA ARG A 6 8.32 1.50 -6.22
C ARG A 6 8.04 1.97 -4.80
N GLU A 7 7.44 3.15 -4.67
CA GLU A 7 7.06 3.71 -3.38
C GLU A 7 6.03 2.83 -2.66
N LEU A 8 5.00 2.36 -3.37
CA LEU A 8 4.01 1.42 -2.83
C LEU A 8 4.67 0.15 -2.28
N ILE A 9 5.63 -0.42 -3.00
CA ILE A 9 6.37 -1.61 -2.55
C ILE A 9 7.16 -1.30 -1.27
N ARG A 10 7.85 -0.16 -1.21
CA ARG A 10 8.59 0.28 -0.01
C ARG A 10 7.66 0.40 1.19
N LEU A 11 6.58 1.17 1.06
CA LEU A 11 5.60 1.39 2.14
C LEU A 11 4.95 0.07 2.58
N ARG A 12 4.65 -0.84 1.65
CA ARG A 12 4.09 -2.16 1.99
C ARG A 12 5.06 -3.04 2.78
N ARG A 13 6.36 -2.95 2.51
CA ARG A 13 7.42 -3.65 3.26
C ARG A 13 7.60 -3.03 4.66
N GLU A 14 7.54 -1.71 4.77
CA GLU A 14 7.64 -1.01 6.07
C GLU A 14 6.48 -1.33 7.01
N ASN A 15 5.28 -1.54 6.47
CA ASN A 15 4.12 -1.96 7.24
C ASN A 15 3.98 -3.50 7.30
N HIS A 16 5.04 -4.28 7.00
CA HIS A 16 4.93 -5.74 6.91
C HIS A 16 4.39 -6.36 8.20
N ASP A 17 4.97 -5.97 9.34
CA ASP A 17 4.62 -6.51 10.65
C ASP A 17 3.18 -6.16 11.04
N ASP A 18 2.68 -4.97 10.67
CA ASP A 18 1.29 -4.59 10.92
C ASP A 18 0.31 -5.52 10.20
N PHE A 19 0.64 -5.93 8.97
CA PHE A 19 -0.21 -6.85 8.21
C PHE A 19 -0.20 -8.27 8.79
N GLU A 20 0.88 -8.69 9.45
CA GLU A 20 0.98 -9.99 10.12
C GLU A 20 0.29 -9.97 11.50
N PHE A 21 0.37 -8.84 12.21
CA PHE A 21 -0.18 -8.72 13.56
C PHE A 21 -1.68 -8.46 13.59
N VAL A 22 -2.21 -7.65 12.68
CA VAL A 22 -3.64 -7.29 12.71
C VAL A 22 -4.48 -8.28 11.89
N PRO A 23 -5.72 -8.58 12.32
CA PRO A 23 -6.61 -9.44 11.56
C PRO A 23 -6.93 -8.85 10.17
N ASN A 24 -7.23 -9.73 9.21
CA ASN A 24 -7.47 -9.35 7.81
C ASN A 24 -8.55 -8.27 7.61
N ASN A 25 -9.57 -8.23 8.46
CA ASN A 25 -10.62 -7.21 8.41
C ASN A 25 -10.10 -5.79 8.78
N CYS A 26 -8.96 -5.68 9.45
CA CYS A 26 -8.30 -4.43 9.80
C CYS A 26 -7.28 -3.95 8.75
N HIS A 27 -6.96 -4.77 7.74
CA HIS A 27 -5.98 -4.41 6.70
C HIS A 27 -6.38 -3.17 5.91
N GLU A 28 -7.67 -2.85 5.82
CA GLU A 28 -8.14 -1.62 5.16
C GLU A 28 -7.52 -0.36 5.78
N ARG A 29 -7.36 -0.34 7.12
CA ARG A 29 -6.73 0.78 7.82
C ARG A 29 -5.26 0.94 7.43
N ILE A 30 -4.53 -0.17 7.33
CA ILE A 30 -3.12 -0.14 6.89
C ILE A 30 -3.02 0.33 5.43
N TRP A 31 -3.90 -0.16 4.55
CA TRP A 31 -3.94 0.30 3.17
C TRP A 31 -4.28 1.79 3.04
N ARG A 32 -5.10 2.33 3.94
CA ARG A 32 -5.40 3.77 4.01
C ARG A 32 -4.18 4.58 4.45
N THR A 33 -3.42 4.09 5.43
CA THR A 33 -2.15 4.70 5.81
C THR A 33 -1.18 4.73 4.63
N ILE A 34 -1.04 3.61 3.92
CA ILE A 34 -0.19 3.51 2.73
C ILE A 34 -0.64 4.48 1.63
N SER A 35 -1.94 4.60 1.34
CA SER A 35 -2.42 5.55 0.33
C SER A 35 -2.11 7.00 0.69
N ASN A 36 -2.25 7.36 1.96
CA ASN A 36 -1.95 8.71 2.44
C ASN A 36 -0.45 9.00 2.32
N GLN A 37 0.41 8.06 2.73
CA GLN A 37 1.87 8.21 2.60
C GLN A 37 2.32 8.26 1.13
N LEU A 38 1.68 7.49 0.26
CA LEU A 38 1.98 7.52 -1.18
C LEU A 38 1.67 8.90 -1.79
N PHE A 39 0.55 9.51 -1.38
CA PHE A 39 0.22 10.89 -1.74
C PHE A 39 1.24 11.88 -1.19
N LEU A 40 1.59 11.79 0.10
CA LEU A 40 2.55 12.71 0.73
C LEU A 40 3.95 12.61 0.11
N ASN A 41 4.42 11.41 -0.21
CA ASN A 41 5.79 11.20 -0.69
C ASN A 41 5.95 11.46 -2.19
N ARG A 42 4.89 11.26 -2.99
CA ARG A 42 4.98 11.27 -4.47
C ARG A 42 3.93 12.13 -5.16
N GLY A 43 3.02 12.77 -4.42
CA GLY A 43 1.86 13.47 -4.99
C GLY A 43 0.89 12.52 -5.71
N PHE A 44 1.00 11.20 -5.50
CA PHE A 44 0.23 10.23 -6.25
C PHE A 44 -1.07 9.88 -5.53
N THR A 45 -2.18 10.40 -6.05
CA THR A 45 -3.52 10.13 -5.52
C THR A 45 -3.97 8.73 -5.89
N ALA A 46 -4.11 7.86 -4.88
CA ALA A 46 -4.68 6.54 -5.01
C ALA A 46 -5.53 6.22 -3.78
N SER A 47 -6.60 5.46 -3.95
CA SER A 47 -7.37 4.93 -2.83
C SER A 47 -6.70 3.70 -2.22
N SER A 48 -7.04 3.39 -0.97
CA SER A 48 -6.59 2.17 -0.28
C SER A 48 -6.86 0.90 -1.10
N SER A 49 -8.01 0.83 -1.78
CA SER A 49 -8.38 -0.30 -2.64
C SER A 49 -7.58 -0.37 -3.94
N GLN A 50 -7.16 0.78 -4.50
CA GLN A 50 -6.26 0.83 -5.66
C GLN A 50 -4.85 0.37 -5.25
N CYS A 51 -4.33 0.83 -4.12
CA CYS A 51 -3.04 0.38 -3.58
C CYS A 51 -3.03 -1.15 -3.36
N ARG A 52 -4.07 -1.69 -2.73
CA ARG A 52 -4.22 -3.14 -2.50
C ARG A 52 -4.24 -3.93 -3.81
N ARG A 53 -5.08 -3.53 -4.77
CA ARG A 53 -5.17 -4.22 -6.07
C ARG A 53 -3.84 -4.16 -6.81
N LYS A 54 -3.17 -3.01 -6.81
CA LYS A 54 -1.88 -2.86 -7.46
C LYS A 54 -0.82 -3.74 -6.82
N TRP A 55 -0.76 -3.82 -5.49
CA TRP A 55 0.15 -4.72 -4.80
C TRP A 55 -0.07 -6.19 -5.18
N TYR A 56 -1.31 -6.67 -5.17
CA TYR A 56 -1.59 -8.06 -5.55
C TYR A 56 -1.28 -8.34 -7.02
N SER A 57 -1.54 -7.39 -7.91
CA SER A 57 -1.10 -7.49 -9.31
C SER A 57 0.41 -7.53 -9.47
N LEU A 58 1.19 -6.89 -8.58
CA LEU A 58 2.66 -6.93 -8.59
C LEU A 58 3.22 -8.20 -7.94
N LYS A 59 2.49 -8.81 -7.02
CA LYS A 59 2.90 -10.02 -6.30
C LYS A 59 2.65 -11.30 -7.11
N TYR A 60 1.56 -11.32 -7.87
CA TYR A 60 1.06 -12.51 -8.57
C TYR A 60 1.01 -12.39 -10.09
N GLY A 61 1.32 -11.21 -10.63
CA GLY A 61 1.53 -10.99 -12.07
C GLY A 61 3.01 -11.01 -12.39
#